data_AF-C6AVQ8-F1
#
_entry.id   AF-C6AVQ8-F1
#
_cell.length_a   1.000
_cell.length_b   1.000
_cell.length_c   1.000
_cell.angle_alpha   90.00
_cell.angle_beta   90.00
_cell.angle_gamma   90.00
#
_symmetry.space_group_name_H-M   'P 1'
#
loop_
_entity.id
_entity.type
_entity.pdbx_description
1 polymer ?
#
loop_
_entity_poly.entity_id
_entity_poly.type
_entity_poly.pdbx_seq_one_letter_code
_entity_poly.pdbx_strand_id
1 'polypeptide(L)'
;MTKTSAFQETYVRAAGAVAFVTVVNTDGAEGIGSAFHIGEGVFVTARHVVDGVSIREVATTKSVRLAEEADGRTAPPRRFEIVEGPYFGPEGLDVAVFRVNLGTTPLPVIAVSQHTDYELGENDLVLSDILIVGYPPVPFTTIPSQIVTLGQINAVVRVRHAPVLHFIASAMARGGFSGGPALNASGVALGLVTESLGYDGTPVETGYMSLLSIEPAVDLAAEKFGHDFYRGPSGRYEDTLFAAKFSDPSSQSLSSFIHDAGVYVYDDDRDVFVEIDCQDEELLAEAVGVFHAVTPITRQEAVEYTALYIPDDNPPAALLAEAGEAVAAVFDRAGYRKMASVRSPSLLKKKV
;
A
#
# COMPACT_ATOMS: atom_id res chain seq x y z
N MET A 1 11.84 -37.40 1.57
CA MET A 1 10.87 -36.32 1.84
C MET A 1 11.40 -35.07 1.18
N THR A 2 10.74 -34.58 0.14
CA THR A 2 11.08 -33.33 -0.54
C THR A 2 10.82 -32.17 0.42
N LYS A 3 11.79 -31.26 0.55
CA LYS A 3 11.66 -30.05 1.37
C LYS A 3 10.51 -29.21 0.81
N THR A 4 9.53 -28.87 1.65
CA THR A 4 8.42 -27.96 1.31
C THR A 4 8.98 -26.64 0.80
N SER A 5 8.41 -26.06 -0.26
CA SER A 5 8.89 -24.77 -0.77
C SER A 5 8.47 -23.63 0.18
N ALA A 6 9.24 -22.55 0.21
CA ALA A 6 8.92 -21.38 1.04
C ALA A 6 7.51 -20.83 0.75
N PHE A 7 7.11 -20.78 -0.53
CA PHE A 7 5.77 -20.35 -0.91
C PHE A 7 4.67 -21.32 -0.49
N GLN A 8 4.94 -22.62 -0.44
CA GLN A 8 3.97 -23.57 0.09
C GLN A 8 3.75 -23.36 1.60
N GLU A 9 4.82 -23.08 2.38
CA GLU A 9 4.69 -22.74 3.79
C GLU A 9 3.93 -21.42 3.98
N THR A 10 4.27 -20.41 3.19
CA THR A 10 3.60 -19.10 3.18
C THR A 10 2.12 -19.22 2.85
N TYR A 11 1.77 -20.00 1.83
CA TYR A 11 0.37 -20.30 1.52
C TYR A 11 -0.34 -20.95 2.69
N VAL A 12 0.24 -21.98 3.32
CA VAL A 12 -0.39 -22.68 4.46
C VAL A 12 -0.66 -21.72 5.63
N ARG A 13 0.21 -20.73 5.88
CA ARG A 13 -0.01 -19.71 6.92
C ARG A 13 -1.11 -18.71 6.55
N ALA A 14 -1.14 -18.25 5.29
CA ALA A 14 -2.04 -17.19 4.83
C ALA A 14 -3.43 -17.69 4.42
N ALA A 15 -3.57 -18.96 4.03
CA ALA A 15 -4.73 -19.48 3.31
C ALA A 15 -6.10 -19.19 3.98
N GLY A 16 -6.22 -19.32 5.29
CA GLY A 16 -7.49 -19.01 5.97
C GLY A 16 -7.62 -17.59 6.51
N ALA A 17 -6.67 -16.71 6.19
CA ALA A 17 -6.86 -15.25 6.29
C ALA A 17 -7.50 -14.68 5.01
N VAL A 18 -7.57 -15.44 3.92
CA VAL A 18 -8.19 -15.01 2.66
C VAL A 18 -9.61 -15.56 2.57
N ALA A 19 -10.57 -14.69 2.28
CA ALA A 19 -11.98 -14.99 2.11
C ALA A 19 -12.42 -14.72 0.67
N PHE A 20 -13.47 -15.40 0.23
CA PHE A 20 -14.22 -14.95 -0.94
C PHE A 20 -15.29 -13.95 -0.51
N VAL A 21 -15.68 -13.09 -1.45
CA VAL A 21 -16.80 -12.16 -1.33
C VAL A 21 -17.72 -12.42 -2.51
N THR A 22 -18.93 -12.92 -2.28
CA THR A 22 -19.96 -13.01 -3.33
C THR A 22 -20.89 -11.82 -3.26
N VAL A 23 -21.27 -11.33 -4.43
CA VAL A 23 -22.12 -10.15 -4.57
C VAL A 23 -23.19 -10.39 -5.61
N VAL A 24 -24.25 -9.61 -5.55
CA VAL A 24 -25.30 -9.55 -6.58
C VAL A 24 -25.42 -8.11 -7.06
N ASN A 25 -25.29 -7.91 -8.37
CA ASN A 25 -25.46 -6.59 -8.97
C ASN A 25 -26.95 -6.21 -9.06
N THR A 26 -27.23 -4.97 -9.52
CA THR A 26 -28.61 -4.46 -9.67
C THR A 26 -29.46 -5.27 -10.63
N ASP A 27 -28.83 -5.96 -11.58
CA ASP A 27 -29.48 -6.79 -12.60
C ASP A 27 -29.71 -8.24 -12.13
N GLY A 28 -29.33 -8.56 -10.88
CA GLY A 28 -29.46 -9.89 -10.29
C GLY A 28 -28.35 -10.88 -10.68
N ALA A 29 -27.33 -10.45 -11.42
CA ALA A 29 -26.18 -11.28 -11.76
C ALA A 29 -25.23 -11.43 -10.56
N GLU A 30 -24.75 -12.65 -10.36
CA GLU A 30 -23.81 -12.98 -9.29
C GLU A 30 -22.37 -12.66 -9.71
N GLY A 31 -21.61 -12.09 -8.78
CA GLY A 31 -20.18 -11.83 -8.90
C GLY A 31 -19.42 -12.46 -7.73
N ILE A 32 -18.11 -12.63 -7.91
CA ILE A 32 -17.20 -13.09 -6.85
C ILE A 32 -15.89 -12.31 -6.91
N GLY A 33 -15.40 -11.93 -5.73
CA GLY A 33 -14.08 -11.39 -5.50
C GLY A 33 -13.41 -12.06 -4.31
N SER A 34 -12.27 -11.52 -3.93
CA SER A 34 -11.48 -11.96 -2.78
C SER A 34 -11.31 -10.83 -1.78
N ALA A 35 -11.04 -11.18 -0.53
CA ALA A 35 -10.64 -10.25 0.52
C ALA A 35 -9.66 -10.94 1.45
N PHE A 36 -8.84 -10.19 2.20
CA PHE A 36 -7.92 -10.78 3.17
C PHE A 36 -7.82 -10.00 4.48
N HIS A 37 -7.62 -10.74 5.56
CA HIS A 37 -7.62 -10.25 6.92
C HIS A 37 -6.25 -9.66 7.32
N ILE A 38 -6.25 -8.40 7.73
CA ILE A 38 -5.05 -7.67 8.17
C ILE A 38 -4.98 -7.45 9.70
N GLY A 39 -5.97 -7.95 10.45
CA GLY A 39 -6.02 -7.86 11.92
C GLY A 39 -7.34 -7.31 12.43
N GLU A 40 -7.69 -7.59 13.70
CA GLU A 40 -8.89 -7.05 14.37
C GLU A 40 -10.22 -7.22 13.60
N GLY A 41 -10.34 -8.30 12.82
CA GLY A 41 -11.50 -8.57 11.97
C GLY A 41 -11.58 -7.68 10.74
N VAL A 42 -10.57 -6.87 10.45
CA VAL A 42 -10.52 -5.97 9.28
C VAL A 42 -10.03 -6.73 8.05
N PHE A 43 -10.82 -6.64 6.99
CA PHE A 43 -10.54 -7.20 5.68
C PHE A 43 -10.32 -6.10 4.65
N VAL A 44 -9.34 -6.32 3.78
CA VAL A 44 -9.04 -5.51 2.60
C VAL A 44 -9.60 -6.22 1.37
N THR A 45 -10.19 -5.46 0.45
CA THR A 45 -10.63 -5.93 -0.87
C THR A 45 -10.49 -4.81 -1.92
N ALA A 46 -10.74 -5.13 -3.19
CA ALA A 46 -10.83 -4.13 -4.24
C ALA A 46 -12.20 -3.45 -4.18
N ARG A 47 -12.25 -2.13 -4.44
CA ARG A 47 -13.50 -1.35 -4.36
C ARG A 47 -14.56 -1.89 -5.30
N HIS A 48 -14.21 -2.19 -6.55
CA HIS A 48 -15.16 -2.67 -7.55
C HIS A 48 -15.81 -4.01 -7.20
N VAL A 49 -15.25 -4.77 -6.24
CA VAL A 49 -15.86 -6.02 -5.75
C VAL A 49 -17.13 -5.72 -4.93
N VAL A 50 -17.17 -4.60 -4.22
CA VAL A 50 -18.20 -4.31 -3.20
C VAL A 50 -18.93 -2.98 -3.39
N ASP A 51 -18.48 -2.10 -4.30
CA ASP A 51 -19.16 -0.85 -4.65
C ASP A 51 -20.36 -1.10 -5.58
N GLY A 52 -21.46 -0.39 -5.36
CA GLY A 52 -22.67 -0.47 -6.20
C GLY A 52 -23.39 -1.83 -6.23
N VAL A 53 -23.01 -2.78 -5.36
CA VAL A 53 -23.55 -4.16 -5.34
C VAL A 53 -24.02 -4.56 -3.95
N SER A 54 -24.85 -5.62 -3.88
CA SER A 54 -25.27 -6.22 -2.61
C SER A 54 -24.35 -7.38 -2.24
N ILE A 55 -23.62 -7.26 -1.13
CA ILE A 55 -22.80 -8.35 -0.59
C ILE A 55 -23.72 -9.46 -0.07
N ARG A 56 -23.51 -10.69 -0.56
CA ARG A 56 -24.27 -11.88 -0.18
C ARG A 56 -23.56 -12.69 0.88
N GLU A 57 -22.27 -12.91 0.70
CA GLU A 57 -21.49 -13.79 1.56
C GLU A 57 -20.04 -13.35 1.59
N VAL A 58 -19.46 -13.35 2.80
CA VAL A 58 -18.01 -13.31 3.01
C VAL A 58 -17.64 -14.56 3.80
N ALA A 59 -16.76 -15.40 3.27
CA ALA A 59 -16.38 -16.64 3.95
C ALA A 59 -15.00 -17.16 3.55
N THR A 60 -14.38 -17.92 4.44
CA THR A 60 -13.15 -18.68 4.14
C THR A 60 -13.48 -20.11 3.74
N THR A 61 -12.57 -20.77 3.03
CA THR A 61 -12.72 -22.18 2.60
C THR A 61 -11.62 -23.11 3.10
N LYS A 62 -10.66 -22.59 3.87
CA LYS A 62 -9.51 -23.34 4.37
C LYS A 62 -9.51 -23.37 5.89
N SER A 63 -9.36 -24.57 6.43
CA SER A 63 -9.12 -24.77 7.86
C SER A 63 -7.71 -24.31 8.20
N VAL A 64 -7.53 -23.65 9.34
CA VAL A 64 -6.21 -23.13 9.74
C VAL A 64 -5.79 -23.66 11.10
N ARG A 65 -4.51 -24.00 11.23
CA ARG A 65 -3.88 -24.24 12.53
C ARG A 65 -3.49 -22.91 13.14
N LEU A 66 -4.03 -22.62 14.31
CA LEU A 66 -3.71 -21.41 15.04
C LEU A 66 -2.34 -21.59 15.73
N ALA A 67 -1.38 -20.73 15.42
CA ALA A 67 0.01 -20.88 15.85
C ALA A 67 0.24 -20.67 17.36
N GLU A 68 -0.70 -20.01 18.04
CA GLU A 68 -0.54 -19.59 19.44
C GLU A 68 -1.16 -20.55 20.47
N GLU A 69 -1.89 -21.59 20.04
CA GLU A 69 -2.43 -22.57 20.96
C GLU A 69 -1.62 -23.87 20.90
N ALA A 70 -0.92 -24.19 22.00
CA ALA A 70 -0.18 -25.44 22.21
C ALA A 70 -1.02 -26.72 22.04
N ASP A 71 -2.34 -26.58 21.85
CA ASP A 71 -3.34 -27.65 21.74
C ASP A 71 -3.67 -28.02 20.28
N GLY A 72 -3.01 -27.39 19.28
CA GLY A 72 -3.16 -27.77 17.87
C GLY A 72 -4.56 -27.54 17.29
N ARG A 73 -5.33 -26.63 17.88
CA ARG A 73 -6.71 -26.36 17.44
C ARG A 73 -6.73 -25.84 16.02
N THR A 74 -7.62 -26.44 15.25
CA THR A 74 -7.87 -26.05 13.87
C THR A 74 -9.15 -25.23 13.81
N ALA A 75 -9.06 -23.98 13.35
CA ALA A 75 -10.23 -23.16 13.07
C ALA A 75 -10.84 -23.62 11.73
N PRO A 76 -12.12 -24.04 11.70
CA PRO A 76 -12.77 -24.46 10.47
C PRO A 76 -13.06 -23.24 9.57
N PRO A 77 -13.25 -23.46 8.24
CA PRO A 77 -13.76 -22.43 7.37
C PRO A 77 -15.14 -21.97 7.85
N ARG A 78 -15.42 -20.67 7.70
CA ARG A 78 -16.67 -20.09 8.22
C ARG A 78 -17.10 -18.86 7.46
N ARG A 79 -18.38 -18.53 7.61
CA ARG A 79 -19.02 -17.32 7.14
C ARG A 79 -18.87 -16.20 8.15
N PHE A 80 -18.82 -14.99 7.64
CA PHE A 80 -18.64 -13.78 8.43
C PHE A 80 -19.81 -12.84 8.25
N GLU A 81 -20.17 -12.18 9.35
CA GLU A 81 -21.07 -11.04 9.35
C GLU A 81 -20.21 -9.77 9.32
N ILE A 82 -20.47 -8.89 8.34
CA ILE A 82 -19.87 -7.56 8.30
C ILE A 82 -20.57 -6.71 9.36
N VAL A 83 -19.78 -6.19 10.31
CA VAL A 83 -20.27 -5.36 11.42
C VAL A 83 -20.01 -3.88 11.19
N GLU A 84 -19.10 -3.54 10.27
CA GLU A 84 -18.73 -2.16 9.96
C GLU A 84 -18.17 -2.04 8.53
N GLY A 85 -18.49 -0.95 7.84
CA GLY A 85 -18.14 -0.75 6.43
C GLY A 85 -19.12 -1.40 5.45
N PRO A 86 -18.75 -1.56 4.16
CA PRO A 86 -17.44 -1.23 3.58
C PRO A 86 -17.18 0.28 3.53
N TYR A 87 -15.94 0.67 3.80
CA TYR A 87 -15.41 2.00 3.55
C TYR A 87 -14.56 1.97 2.29
N PHE A 88 -14.66 3.02 1.49
CA PHE A 88 -13.99 3.13 0.20
C PHE A 88 -12.81 4.07 0.28
N GLY A 89 -11.76 3.75 -0.48
CA GLY A 89 -10.66 4.67 -0.70
C GLY A 89 -11.10 5.95 -1.43
N PRO A 90 -10.23 6.98 -1.45
CA PRO A 90 -10.41 8.18 -2.25
C PRO A 90 -10.77 7.91 -3.72
N GLU A 91 -11.31 8.92 -4.40
CA GLU A 91 -11.64 8.83 -5.83
C GLU A 91 -10.41 8.38 -6.65
N GLY A 92 -10.63 7.43 -7.57
CA GLY A 92 -9.58 6.82 -8.39
C GLY A 92 -8.84 5.63 -7.75
N LEU A 93 -9.03 5.38 -6.44
CA LEU A 93 -8.43 4.23 -5.76
C LEU A 93 -9.40 3.06 -5.65
N ASP A 94 -9.00 1.94 -6.26
CA ASP A 94 -9.78 0.69 -6.28
C ASP A 94 -9.57 -0.15 -5.01
N VAL A 95 -9.85 0.44 -3.85
CA VAL A 95 -9.67 -0.20 -2.54
C VAL A 95 -10.88 0.00 -1.64
N ALA A 96 -11.23 -1.05 -0.90
CA ALA A 96 -12.23 -1.01 0.15
C ALA A 96 -11.79 -1.84 1.36
N VAL A 97 -12.26 -1.42 2.54
CA VAL A 97 -12.03 -2.12 3.80
C VAL A 97 -13.34 -2.30 4.55
N PHE A 98 -13.48 -3.41 5.27
CA PHE A 98 -14.64 -3.68 6.10
C PHE A 98 -14.22 -4.51 7.32
N ARG A 99 -15.01 -4.44 8.40
CA ARG A 99 -14.78 -5.22 9.61
C ARG A 99 -15.83 -6.31 9.75
N VAL A 100 -15.40 -7.50 10.12
CA VAL A 100 -16.28 -8.65 10.40
C VAL A 100 -16.26 -9.04 11.87
N ASN A 101 -17.32 -9.71 12.31
CA ASN A 101 -17.35 -10.35 13.61
C ASN A 101 -16.55 -11.66 13.60
N LEU A 102 -15.42 -11.70 14.30
CA LEU A 102 -14.61 -12.91 14.48
C LEU A 102 -15.16 -13.86 15.56
N GLY A 103 -16.09 -13.40 16.41
CA GLY A 103 -16.55 -14.14 17.57
C GLY A 103 -15.38 -14.53 18.50
N THR A 104 -15.38 -15.76 18.98
CA THR A 104 -14.36 -16.27 19.93
C THR A 104 -13.21 -17.03 19.28
N THR A 105 -13.25 -17.22 17.95
CA THR A 105 -12.20 -17.96 17.23
C THR A 105 -11.39 -16.96 16.41
N PRO A 106 -10.06 -16.84 16.65
CA PRO A 106 -9.24 -15.92 15.87
C PRO A 106 -9.07 -16.40 14.43
N LEU A 107 -8.67 -15.49 13.55
CA LEU A 107 -8.19 -15.80 12.21
C LEU A 107 -6.70 -15.47 12.11
N PRO A 108 -5.96 -16.14 11.22
CA PRO A 108 -4.62 -15.69 10.88
C PRO A 108 -4.67 -14.27 10.31
N VAL A 109 -3.57 -13.56 10.52
CA VAL A 109 -3.39 -12.18 10.05
C VAL A 109 -2.34 -12.21 8.95
N ILE A 110 -2.63 -11.56 7.82
CA ILE A 110 -1.62 -11.28 6.80
C ILE A 110 -0.92 -9.99 7.22
N ALA A 111 0.40 -10.08 7.43
CA ALA A 111 1.21 -8.89 7.65
C ALA A 111 1.23 -8.05 6.37
N VAL A 112 1.15 -6.74 6.50
CA VAL A 112 1.22 -5.78 5.40
C VAL A 112 2.60 -5.14 5.36
N SER A 113 3.10 -4.85 4.16
CA SER A 113 4.38 -4.18 4.00
C SER A 113 4.29 -2.71 4.42
N GLN A 114 5.38 -2.17 4.96
CA GLN A 114 5.54 -0.77 5.39
C GLN A 114 6.12 0.13 4.29
N HIS A 115 6.25 -0.35 3.05
CA HIS A 115 6.74 0.52 1.98
C HIS A 115 5.74 1.65 1.72
N THR A 116 6.28 2.80 1.37
CA THR A 116 5.51 3.95 0.91
C THR A 116 5.78 4.21 -0.56
N ASP A 117 4.83 4.86 -1.22
CA ASP A 117 4.96 5.33 -2.59
C ASP A 117 6.07 6.38 -2.77
N TYR A 118 6.53 6.99 -1.67
CA TYR A 118 7.68 7.86 -1.64
C TYR A 118 9.00 7.08 -1.68
N GLU A 119 9.06 5.93 -1.02
CA GLU A 119 10.28 5.10 -0.91
C GLU A 119 10.57 4.33 -2.19
N LEU A 120 9.56 3.70 -2.78
CA LEU A 120 9.77 2.81 -3.91
C LEU A 120 10.12 3.58 -5.19
N GLY A 121 11.29 3.28 -5.72
CA GLY A 121 11.75 3.66 -7.05
C GLY A 121 11.29 2.69 -8.15
N GLU A 122 11.58 3.04 -9.40
CA GLU A 122 11.16 2.29 -10.59
C GLU A 122 11.68 0.85 -10.65
N ASN A 123 12.84 0.59 -10.04
CA ASN A 123 13.52 -0.70 -10.07
C ASN A 123 13.29 -1.52 -8.79
N ASP A 124 12.69 -0.92 -7.77
CA ASP A 124 12.44 -1.63 -6.52
C ASP A 124 11.40 -2.73 -6.74
N LEU A 125 11.59 -3.86 -6.07
CA LEU A 125 10.74 -5.05 -6.16
C LEU A 125 10.67 -5.72 -7.55
N VAL A 126 11.23 -5.14 -8.62
CA VAL A 126 11.27 -5.77 -9.95
C VAL A 126 12.00 -7.12 -9.86
N LEU A 127 11.41 -8.14 -10.50
CA LEU A 127 11.75 -9.57 -10.42
C LEU A 127 11.56 -10.23 -9.04
N SER A 128 10.92 -9.56 -8.07
CA SER A 128 10.55 -10.20 -6.81
C SER A 128 9.46 -11.24 -7.04
N ASP A 129 9.70 -12.46 -6.57
CA ASP A 129 8.70 -13.53 -6.59
C ASP A 129 7.55 -13.22 -5.63
N ILE A 130 6.33 -13.43 -6.10
CA ILE A 130 5.10 -13.22 -5.36
C ILE A 130 4.15 -14.42 -5.47
N LEU A 131 3.39 -14.64 -4.39
CA LEU A 131 2.27 -15.56 -4.31
C LEU A 131 0.98 -14.77 -4.27
N ILE A 132 0.13 -14.96 -5.27
CA ILE A 132 -1.20 -14.37 -5.35
C ILE A 132 -2.23 -15.41 -4.92
N VAL A 133 -3.14 -15.02 -4.03
CA VAL A 133 -4.19 -15.89 -3.50
C VAL A 133 -5.57 -15.26 -3.76
N GLY A 134 -6.52 -16.04 -4.27
CA GLY A 134 -7.88 -15.55 -4.48
C GLY A 134 -8.89 -16.64 -4.81
N TYR A 135 -10.04 -16.23 -5.30
CA TYR A 135 -11.21 -17.07 -5.57
C TYR A 135 -11.77 -16.89 -6.99
N PRO A 136 -10.93 -17.03 -8.04
CA PRO A 136 -11.45 -17.04 -9.40
C PRO A 136 -12.43 -18.21 -9.61
N PRO A 137 -13.54 -18.02 -10.32
CA PRO A 137 -14.46 -19.10 -10.65
C PRO A 137 -13.74 -20.26 -11.36
N VAL A 138 -13.96 -21.48 -10.85
CA VAL A 138 -13.52 -22.72 -11.49
C VAL A 138 -14.75 -23.43 -12.03
N PRO A 139 -14.84 -23.67 -13.35
CA PRO A 139 -15.98 -24.39 -13.92
C PRO A 139 -16.21 -25.73 -13.21
N PHE A 140 -17.47 -26.08 -13.01
CA PHE A 140 -17.92 -27.34 -12.41
C PHE A 140 -17.61 -27.55 -10.92
N THR A 141 -17.04 -26.58 -10.21
CA THR A 141 -16.95 -26.66 -8.74
C THR A 141 -18.27 -26.26 -8.11
N THR A 142 -18.70 -26.99 -7.08
CA THR A 142 -19.96 -26.71 -6.34
C THR A 142 -19.80 -25.68 -5.23
N ILE A 143 -18.57 -25.30 -4.90
CA ILE A 143 -18.22 -24.29 -3.90
C ILE A 143 -17.05 -23.43 -4.40
N PRO A 144 -16.94 -22.17 -3.95
CA PRO A 144 -15.76 -21.36 -4.22
C PRO A 144 -14.48 -22.10 -3.79
N SER A 145 -13.51 -22.17 -4.69
CA SER A 145 -12.24 -22.83 -4.44
C SER A 145 -11.14 -21.79 -4.43
N GLN A 146 -10.34 -21.78 -3.37
CA GLN A 146 -9.19 -20.89 -3.29
C GLN A 146 -8.13 -21.35 -4.28
N ILE A 147 -7.71 -20.45 -5.17
CA ILE A 147 -6.70 -20.66 -6.19
C ILE A 147 -5.51 -19.78 -5.86
N VAL A 148 -4.33 -20.32 -6.13
CA VAL A 148 -3.06 -19.62 -5.98
C VAL A 148 -2.28 -19.62 -7.27
N THR A 149 -1.52 -18.56 -7.49
CA THR A 149 -0.57 -18.48 -8.60
C THR A 149 0.72 -17.85 -8.12
N LEU A 150 1.84 -18.28 -8.70
CA LEU A 150 3.14 -17.65 -8.53
C LEU A 150 3.38 -16.74 -9.73
N GLY A 151 3.98 -15.59 -9.47
CA GLY A 151 4.43 -14.67 -10.50
C GLY A 151 5.61 -13.85 -9.98
N GLN A 152 6.06 -12.92 -10.80
CA GLN A 152 7.06 -11.93 -10.44
C GLN A 152 6.50 -10.53 -10.66
N ILE A 153 6.95 -9.56 -9.88
CA ILE A 153 6.74 -8.15 -10.21
C ILE A 153 7.63 -7.83 -11.41
N ASN A 154 7.03 -7.49 -12.53
CA ASN A 154 7.71 -7.19 -13.78
C ASN A 154 7.96 -5.69 -13.97
N ALA A 155 7.14 -4.84 -13.36
CA ALA A 155 7.32 -3.39 -13.38
C ALA A 155 6.63 -2.73 -12.19
N VAL A 156 7.18 -1.59 -11.76
CA VAL A 156 6.53 -0.64 -10.87
C VAL A 156 6.11 0.56 -11.72
N VAL A 157 4.84 0.96 -11.64
CA VAL A 157 4.28 2.00 -12.51
C VAL A 157 3.38 2.96 -11.73
N ARG A 158 3.28 4.20 -12.20
CA ARG A 158 2.21 5.13 -11.81
C ARG A 158 1.18 5.19 -12.93
N VAL A 159 -0.08 4.90 -12.61
CA VAL A 159 -1.17 4.87 -13.60
C VAL A 159 -1.90 6.22 -13.62
N ARG A 160 -2.52 6.57 -14.75
CA ARG A 160 -3.13 7.91 -14.92
C ARG A 160 -4.30 8.19 -13.99
N HIS A 161 -5.02 7.15 -13.58
CA HIS A 161 -6.28 7.26 -12.85
C HIS A 161 -6.12 7.09 -11.34
N ALA A 162 -4.91 6.77 -10.85
CA ALA A 162 -4.64 6.58 -9.43
C ALA A 162 -3.31 7.26 -9.06
N PRO A 163 -3.27 8.05 -7.98
CA PRO A 163 -2.06 8.77 -7.57
C PRO A 163 -0.99 7.85 -6.96
N VAL A 164 -1.23 6.54 -6.92
CA VAL A 164 -0.43 5.57 -6.16
C VAL A 164 0.26 4.53 -7.03
N LEU A 165 1.30 3.89 -6.48
CA LEU A 165 2.05 2.87 -7.21
C LEU A 165 1.20 1.63 -7.51
N HIS A 166 1.43 1.10 -8.71
CA HIS A 166 0.92 -0.18 -9.15
C HIS A 166 2.09 -1.08 -9.52
N PHE A 167 1.92 -2.38 -9.27
CA PHE A 167 2.84 -3.40 -9.73
C PHE A 167 2.22 -4.18 -10.88
N ILE A 168 3.00 -4.41 -11.92
CA ILE A 168 2.64 -5.29 -13.01
C ILE A 168 3.20 -6.66 -12.69
N ALA A 169 2.36 -7.66 -12.48
CA ALA A 169 2.77 -9.02 -12.16
C ALA A 169 2.67 -9.94 -13.37
N SER A 170 3.63 -10.86 -13.53
CA SER A 170 3.58 -11.97 -14.49
C SER A 170 2.60 -13.06 -14.05
N ALA A 171 1.32 -12.71 -14.01
CA ALA A 171 0.22 -13.61 -13.74
C ALA A 171 -0.98 -13.24 -14.62
N MET A 172 -1.81 -14.23 -14.96
CA MET A 172 -3.02 -13.96 -15.72
C MET A 172 -4.07 -13.29 -14.84
N ALA A 173 -4.47 -12.07 -15.21
CA ALA A 173 -5.65 -11.43 -14.65
C ALA A 173 -6.91 -12.28 -14.94
N ARG A 174 -7.62 -12.67 -13.88
CA ARG A 174 -8.91 -13.37 -13.97
C ARG A 174 -9.82 -12.83 -12.88
N GLY A 175 -11.09 -12.61 -13.23
CA GLY A 175 -12.12 -12.24 -12.26
C GLY A 175 -12.16 -13.23 -11.08
N GLY A 176 -12.38 -12.70 -9.89
CA GLY A 176 -12.34 -13.42 -8.61
C GLY A 176 -10.98 -13.43 -7.91
N PHE A 177 -9.87 -13.04 -8.56
CA PHE A 177 -8.65 -12.65 -7.85
C PHE A 177 -8.72 -11.25 -7.24
N SER A 178 -9.52 -10.34 -7.81
CA SER A 178 -9.67 -8.96 -7.34
C SER A 178 -9.93 -8.89 -5.83
N GLY A 179 -9.16 -8.05 -5.14
CA GLY A 179 -9.14 -7.90 -3.69
C GLY A 179 -8.34 -8.97 -2.93
N GLY A 180 -7.75 -9.94 -3.63
CA GLY A 180 -6.84 -10.92 -3.05
C GLY A 180 -5.43 -10.35 -2.82
N PRO A 181 -4.63 -10.90 -1.89
CA PRO A 181 -3.30 -10.38 -1.62
C PRO A 181 -2.26 -10.89 -2.61
N ALA A 182 -1.26 -10.05 -2.89
CA ALA A 182 0.03 -10.44 -3.47
C ALA A 182 1.10 -10.48 -2.37
N LEU A 183 1.57 -11.68 -2.04
CA LEU A 183 2.45 -11.95 -0.91
C LEU A 183 3.89 -12.19 -1.37
N ASN A 184 4.87 -11.61 -0.67
CA ASN A 184 6.26 -12.03 -0.84
C ASN A 184 6.52 -13.43 -0.25
N ALA A 185 7.74 -13.95 -0.42
CA ALA A 185 8.13 -15.26 0.10
C ALA A 185 7.96 -15.43 1.62
N SER A 186 7.98 -14.33 2.40
CA SER A 186 7.76 -14.35 3.86
C SER A 186 6.27 -14.34 4.25
N GLY A 187 5.37 -14.05 3.31
CA GLY A 187 3.93 -13.92 3.56
C GLY A 187 3.47 -12.51 3.91
N VAL A 188 4.29 -11.50 3.62
CA VAL A 188 3.92 -10.09 3.75
C VAL A 188 3.23 -9.63 2.47
N ALA A 189 2.06 -9.01 2.59
CA ALA A 189 1.35 -8.41 1.46
C ALA A 189 2.10 -7.17 0.96
N LEU A 190 2.52 -7.22 -0.31
CA LEU A 190 3.09 -6.07 -1.03
C LEU A 190 1.98 -5.27 -1.71
N GLY A 191 0.89 -5.91 -2.09
CA GLY A 191 -0.22 -5.25 -2.75
C GLY A 191 -1.49 -6.09 -2.71
N LEU A 192 -2.57 -5.53 -3.23
CA LEU A 192 -3.80 -6.26 -3.52
C LEU A 192 -4.03 -6.33 -5.02
N VAL A 193 -4.63 -7.41 -5.48
CA VAL A 193 -5.02 -7.56 -6.88
C VAL A 193 -6.16 -6.60 -7.18
N THR A 194 -5.97 -5.73 -8.16
CA THR A 194 -7.03 -4.91 -8.76
C THR A 194 -7.35 -5.43 -10.15
N GLU A 195 -8.40 -4.89 -10.77
CA GLU A 195 -8.72 -5.29 -12.14
C GLU A 195 -7.58 -4.96 -13.12
N SER A 196 -7.60 -5.62 -14.28
CA SER A 196 -6.56 -5.42 -15.31
C SER A 196 -6.57 -3.97 -15.81
N LEU A 197 -5.40 -3.48 -16.23
CA LEU A 197 -5.19 -2.14 -16.82
C LEU A 197 -5.83 -2.00 -18.21
N GLY A 198 -7.09 -2.41 -18.36
CA GLY A 198 -7.89 -2.25 -19.56
C GLY A 198 -8.78 -1.02 -19.47
N TYR A 199 -8.85 -0.25 -20.56
CA TYR A 199 -9.87 0.78 -20.77
C TYR A 199 -10.92 0.24 -21.75
N ASP A 200 -12.19 0.61 -21.60
CA ASP A 200 -13.24 0.44 -22.61
C ASP A 200 -13.41 -0.96 -23.25
N GLY A 201 -13.46 -2.02 -22.44
CA GLY A 201 -13.78 -3.36 -22.95
C GLY A 201 -12.71 -3.95 -23.89
N THR A 202 -11.53 -3.33 -23.93
CA THR A 202 -10.35 -3.90 -24.60
C THR A 202 -10.00 -5.22 -23.91
N PRO A 203 -9.63 -6.29 -24.65
CA PRO A 203 -9.29 -7.57 -24.04
C PRO A 203 -8.26 -7.37 -22.93
N VAL A 204 -8.60 -7.86 -21.73
CA VAL A 204 -7.68 -7.98 -20.58
C VAL A 204 -6.33 -8.45 -21.09
N GLU A 205 -5.27 -7.68 -20.85
CA GLU A 205 -3.94 -7.99 -21.39
C GLU A 205 -3.60 -9.45 -21.07
N THR A 206 -3.36 -10.23 -22.12
CA THR A 206 -3.15 -11.66 -22.02
C THR A 206 -1.75 -11.95 -21.48
N GLY A 207 -1.54 -11.77 -20.17
CA GLY A 207 -0.29 -12.13 -19.50
C GLY A 207 0.07 -11.35 -18.25
N TYR A 208 -0.56 -10.20 -18.00
CA TYR A 208 -0.24 -9.36 -16.84
C TYR A 208 -1.43 -9.15 -15.90
N MET A 209 -1.11 -9.05 -14.62
CA MET A 209 -2.04 -8.73 -13.54
C MET A 209 -1.60 -7.42 -12.91
N SER A 210 -2.55 -6.52 -12.66
CA SER A 210 -2.28 -5.29 -11.93
C SER A 210 -2.46 -5.53 -10.44
N LEU A 211 -1.54 -4.99 -9.66
CA LEU A 211 -1.60 -4.98 -8.21
C LEU A 211 -1.53 -3.52 -7.76
N LEU A 212 -2.46 -3.11 -6.90
CA LEU A 212 -2.37 -1.84 -6.19
C LEU A 212 -1.40 -1.99 -5.03
N SER A 213 -0.52 -1.01 -4.81
CA SER A 213 0.29 -0.89 -3.59
C SER A 213 -0.58 -1.09 -2.35
N ILE A 214 -0.04 -1.72 -1.31
CA ILE A 214 -0.81 -2.03 -0.10
C ILE A 214 -1.07 -0.79 0.78
N GLU A 215 -0.21 0.22 0.70
CA GLU A 215 -0.23 1.43 1.54
C GLU A 215 -1.63 2.07 1.65
N PRO A 216 -2.36 2.38 0.54
CA PRO A 216 -3.65 3.04 0.63
C PRO A 216 -4.73 2.21 1.34
N ALA A 217 -4.62 0.88 1.30
CA ALA A 217 -5.53 -0.01 2.02
C ALA A 217 -5.29 0.05 3.53
N VAL A 218 -4.02 0.14 3.94
CA VAL A 218 -3.61 0.21 5.34
C VAL A 218 -3.97 1.57 5.93
N ASP A 219 -3.71 2.66 5.20
CA ASP A 219 -4.09 4.02 5.60
C ASP A 219 -5.60 4.14 5.78
N LEU A 220 -6.38 3.64 4.82
CA LEU A 220 -7.84 3.64 4.90
C LEU A 220 -8.32 2.81 6.11
N ALA A 221 -7.73 1.65 6.36
CA ALA A 221 -8.07 0.84 7.53
C ALA A 221 -7.74 1.58 8.83
N ALA A 222 -6.55 2.18 8.94
CA ALA A 222 -6.12 2.92 10.12
C ALA A 222 -7.03 4.12 10.39
N GLU A 223 -7.36 4.89 9.35
CA GLU A 223 -8.25 6.05 9.44
C GLU A 223 -9.65 5.66 9.95
N LYS A 224 -10.24 4.59 9.40
CA LYS A 224 -11.62 4.19 9.70
C LYS A 224 -11.77 3.40 10.99
N PHE A 225 -10.76 2.60 11.33
CA PHE A 225 -10.86 1.65 12.43
C PHE A 225 -10.01 2.00 13.65
N GLY A 226 -9.14 3.03 13.56
CA GLY A 226 -8.39 3.57 14.70
C GLY A 226 -7.28 2.66 15.22
N HIS A 227 -6.73 1.78 14.37
CA HIS A 227 -5.67 0.84 14.73
C HIS A 227 -4.51 0.93 13.74
N ASP A 228 -3.30 0.74 14.26
CA ASP A 228 -2.13 0.51 13.43
C ASP A 228 -2.08 -0.96 13.00
N PHE A 229 -2.07 -1.21 11.70
CA PHE A 229 -2.06 -2.54 11.11
C PHE A 229 -0.67 -2.97 10.64
N TYR A 230 0.35 -2.10 10.73
CA TYR A 230 1.71 -2.48 10.43
C TYR A 230 2.27 -3.36 11.56
N ARG A 231 2.68 -4.59 11.23
CA ARG A 231 3.28 -5.54 12.18
C ARG A 231 4.73 -5.84 11.77
N GLY A 232 5.68 -5.14 12.37
CA GLY A 232 7.11 -5.33 12.14
C GLY A 232 7.94 -4.28 12.89
N PRO A 233 9.27 -4.44 13.01
CA PRO A 233 10.12 -3.33 13.42
C PRO A 233 9.89 -2.17 12.44
N SER A 234 9.49 -1.04 13.00
CA SER A 234 9.41 0.28 12.39
C SER A 234 10.47 0.45 11.30
N GLY A 235 10.04 0.58 10.05
CA GLY A 235 10.90 1.00 8.95
C GLY A 235 11.57 2.35 9.26
N ARG A 236 12.60 2.69 8.49
CA ARG A 236 13.50 3.84 8.66
C ARG A 236 12.81 5.23 8.69
N TYR A 237 11.49 5.29 8.50
CA TYR A 237 10.70 6.49 8.20
C TYR A 237 9.52 6.73 9.16
N GLU A 238 9.43 5.99 10.28
CA GLU A 238 8.51 6.38 11.37
C GLU A 238 8.76 7.80 11.88
N ASP A 239 9.95 8.34 11.62
CA ASP A 239 10.48 9.63 12.04
C ASP A 239 10.49 10.68 10.90
N THR A 240 9.93 10.37 9.72
CA THR A 240 9.75 11.38 8.66
C THR A 240 8.60 12.30 9.04
N LEU A 241 8.88 13.58 9.25
CA LEU A 241 7.85 14.58 9.50
C LEU A 241 7.12 14.94 8.21
N PHE A 242 7.88 15.21 7.16
CA PHE A 242 7.38 15.60 5.86
C PHE A 242 8.38 15.23 4.77
N ALA A 243 7.89 14.73 3.65
CA ALA A 243 8.70 14.52 2.46
C ALA A 243 7.87 14.70 1.19
N ALA A 244 8.47 15.22 0.13
CA ALA A 244 7.82 15.34 -1.17
C ALA A 244 8.83 15.30 -2.31
N LYS A 245 8.49 14.57 -3.39
CA LYS A 245 9.26 14.48 -4.64
C LYS A 245 8.51 15.17 -5.76
N PHE A 246 9.23 15.90 -6.60
CA PHE A 246 8.68 16.72 -7.67
C PHE A 246 9.39 16.44 -9.00
N SER A 247 8.65 16.52 -10.09
CA SER A 247 9.22 16.40 -11.44
C SER A 247 8.89 17.60 -12.32
N ASP A 248 9.89 18.06 -13.05
CA ASP A 248 9.77 19.01 -14.14
C ASP A 248 8.87 18.40 -15.25
N PRO A 249 7.88 19.16 -15.77
CA PRO A 249 7.02 18.68 -16.85
C PRO A 249 7.76 18.13 -18.09
N SER A 250 8.96 18.62 -18.39
CA SER A 250 9.80 18.14 -19.50
C SER A 250 10.35 16.74 -19.24
N SER A 251 10.80 16.46 -18.01
CA SER A 251 11.31 15.17 -17.54
C SER A 251 10.23 14.09 -17.41
N GLN A 252 9.00 14.47 -17.03
CA GLN A 252 7.86 13.53 -16.87
C GLN A 252 7.54 12.73 -18.13
N SER A 253 7.83 13.29 -19.31
CA SER A 253 7.58 12.60 -20.58
C SER A 253 8.43 11.33 -20.76
N LEU A 254 9.55 11.24 -20.02
CA LEU A 254 10.53 10.16 -20.12
C LEU A 254 10.32 9.07 -19.06
N SER A 255 9.95 9.43 -17.82
CA SER A 255 9.64 8.46 -16.75
C SER A 255 8.80 9.11 -15.65
N SER A 256 7.88 8.32 -15.06
CA SER A 256 7.10 8.74 -13.88
C SER A 256 7.85 8.64 -12.55
N PHE A 257 9.14 8.33 -12.59
CA PHE A 257 10.01 8.17 -11.42
C PHE A 257 11.18 9.16 -11.39
N ILE A 258 11.37 9.96 -12.44
CA ILE A 258 12.32 11.07 -12.41
C ILE A 258 11.81 12.09 -11.39
N HIS A 259 12.68 12.47 -10.47
CA HIS A 259 12.48 13.60 -9.57
C HIS A 259 13.57 14.61 -9.87
N ASP A 260 13.15 15.83 -10.16
CA ASP A 260 14.01 16.95 -10.51
C ASP A 260 14.16 17.91 -9.32
N ALA A 261 13.32 17.73 -8.29
CA ALA A 261 13.40 18.40 -7.00
C ALA A 261 12.75 17.58 -5.87
N GLY A 262 13.14 17.87 -4.64
CA GLY A 262 12.67 17.17 -3.46
C GLY A 262 12.89 17.96 -2.18
N VAL A 263 12.11 17.58 -1.17
CA VAL A 263 12.31 17.99 0.22
C VAL A 263 12.05 16.80 1.13
N TYR A 264 12.92 16.60 2.10
CA TYR A 264 12.81 15.56 3.11
C TYR A 264 13.15 16.12 4.47
N VAL A 265 12.27 15.91 5.45
CA VAL A 265 12.36 16.43 6.81
C VAL A 265 12.25 15.27 7.79
N TYR A 266 13.31 15.04 8.56
CA TYR A 266 13.43 13.95 9.51
C TYR A 266 13.59 14.48 10.95
N ASP A 267 12.93 13.84 11.90
CA ASP A 267 13.01 14.11 13.34
C ASP A 267 12.63 12.85 14.14
N ASP A 268 13.60 12.19 14.77
CA ASP A 268 13.39 11.01 15.63
C ASP A 268 13.44 11.31 17.13
N ASP A 269 13.20 12.58 17.50
CA ASP A 269 13.39 13.14 18.84
C ASP A 269 14.86 13.18 19.33
N ARG A 270 15.84 12.68 18.55
CA ARG A 270 17.28 12.73 18.88
C ARG A 270 18.07 13.53 17.85
N ASP A 271 17.84 13.26 16.59
CA ASP A 271 18.50 13.82 15.42
C ASP A 271 17.46 14.48 14.52
N VAL A 272 17.81 15.64 13.97
CA VAL A 272 16.99 16.37 13.01
C VAL A 272 17.85 16.72 11.81
N PHE A 273 17.37 16.39 10.62
CA PHE A 273 18.00 16.85 9.39
C PHE A 273 16.97 17.10 8.29
N VAL A 274 17.37 17.94 7.35
CA VAL A 274 16.57 18.39 6.23
C VAL A 274 17.40 18.20 4.97
N GLU A 275 16.81 17.59 3.95
CA GLU A 275 17.39 17.51 2.62
C GLU A 275 16.50 18.32 1.68
N ILE A 276 17.11 19.18 0.87
CA ILE A 276 16.44 19.92 -0.19
C ILE A 276 17.30 19.76 -1.44
N ASP A 277 16.71 19.23 -2.50
CA ASP A 277 17.35 19.02 -3.78
C ASP A 277 16.52 19.66 -4.90
N CYS A 278 17.21 20.24 -5.88
CA CYS A 278 16.63 20.71 -7.13
C CYS A 278 17.75 20.91 -8.14
N GLN A 279 17.53 20.50 -9.39
CA GLN A 279 18.50 20.71 -10.49
C GLN A 279 18.60 22.18 -10.92
N ASP A 280 17.56 22.99 -10.66
CA ASP A 280 17.57 24.43 -10.89
C ASP A 280 18.17 25.13 -9.65
N GLU A 281 19.37 25.70 -9.80
CA GLU A 281 20.10 26.36 -8.71
C GLU A 281 19.38 27.60 -8.16
N GLU A 282 18.65 28.35 -8.99
CA GLU A 282 17.91 29.54 -8.53
C GLU A 282 16.70 29.11 -7.70
N LEU A 283 15.97 28.09 -8.17
CA LEU A 283 14.83 27.53 -7.46
C LEU A 283 15.26 26.82 -6.17
N LEU A 284 16.40 26.14 -6.18
CA LEU A 284 17.00 25.55 -4.98
C LEU A 284 17.31 26.63 -3.93
N ALA A 285 17.89 27.76 -4.34
CA ALA A 285 18.20 28.86 -3.44
C ALA A 285 16.93 29.49 -2.85
N GLU A 286 15.86 29.65 -3.63
CA GLU A 286 14.55 30.08 -3.13
C GLU A 286 13.99 29.08 -2.11
N ALA A 287 13.96 27.79 -2.44
CA ALA A 287 13.47 26.73 -1.57
C ALA A 287 14.19 26.70 -0.22
N VAL A 288 15.52 26.72 -0.23
CA VAL A 288 16.35 26.79 0.99
C VAL A 288 16.05 28.06 1.78
N GLY A 289 15.91 29.20 1.11
CA GLY A 289 15.56 30.48 1.74
C GLY A 289 14.18 30.46 2.42
N VAL A 290 13.19 29.82 1.79
CA VAL A 290 11.84 29.65 2.35
C VAL A 290 11.86 28.76 3.59
N PHE A 291 12.60 27.64 3.56
CA PHE A 291 12.76 26.79 4.74
C PHE A 291 13.43 27.57 5.88
N HIS A 292 14.56 28.22 5.58
CA HIS A 292 15.37 28.98 6.53
C HIS A 292 14.57 30.12 7.20
N ALA A 293 13.61 30.73 6.50
CA ALA A 293 12.76 31.77 7.04
C ALA A 293 11.78 31.28 8.12
N VAL A 294 11.38 30.00 8.08
CA VAL A 294 10.51 29.38 9.09
C VAL A 294 11.35 28.82 10.23
N THR A 295 12.41 28.08 9.90
CA THR A 295 13.35 27.48 10.84
C THR A 295 14.76 27.69 10.29
N PRO A 296 15.61 28.50 10.95
CA PRO A 296 16.99 28.68 10.52
C PRO A 296 17.73 27.34 10.43
N ILE A 297 18.38 27.13 9.29
CA ILE A 297 19.13 25.92 8.97
C ILE A 297 20.54 26.26 8.51
N THR A 298 21.49 25.42 8.90
CA THR A 298 22.89 25.46 8.46
C THR A 298 23.19 24.26 7.57
N ARG A 299 23.85 24.51 6.44
CA ARG A 299 24.29 23.47 5.49
C ARG A 299 25.45 22.66 6.07
N GLN A 300 25.33 21.34 6.09
CA GLN A 300 26.40 20.37 6.32
C GLN A 300 27.03 19.92 4.99
N GLU A 301 28.22 19.31 5.03
CA GLU A 301 28.88 18.79 3.81
C GLU A 301 27.95 17.82 3.04
N ALA A 302 27.98 17.93 1.71
CA ALA A 302 27.12 17.15 0.82
C ALA A 302 27.53 15.67 0.83
N VAL A 303 26.60 14.80 1.17
CA VAL A 303 26.74 13.36 0.92
C VAL A 303 26.11 13.09 -0.45
N GLU A 304 26.90 12.55 -1.37
CA GLU A 304 26.42 11.98 -2.64
C GLU A 304 25.35 12.83 -3.36
N TYR A 305 25.72 14.07 -3.71
CA TYR A 305 24.92 15.01 -4.53
C TYR A 305 23.71 15.66 -3.85
N THR A 306 23.46 15.36 -2.57
CA THR A 306 22.36 15.98 -1.81
C THR A 306 22.92 16.94 -0.77
N ALA A 307 22.35 18.15 -0.68
CA ALA A 307 22.70 19.09 0.37
C ALA A 307 21.91 18.75 1.63
N LEU A 308 22.63 18.37 2.68
CA LEU A 308 22.05 18.12 3.99
C LEU A 308 22.10 19.41 4.82
N TYR A 309 21.02 19.71 5.51
CA TYR A 309 20.85 20.88 6.35
C TYR A 309 20.43 20.44 7.76
N ILE A 310 20.94 21.13 8.78
CA ILE A 310 20.56 20.90 10.17
C ILE A 310 19.97 22.20 10.71
N PRO A 311 18.81 22.17 11.40
CA PRO A 311 18.30 23.32 12.12
C PRO A 311 19.30 23.87 13.15
N ASP A 312 19.38 25.19 13.26
CA ASP A 312 20.33 25.86 14.17
C ASP A 312 19.97 25.64 15.65
N ASP A 313 18.67 25.41 15.92
CA ASP A 313 18.09 25.10 17.22
C ASP A 313 17.30 23.77 17.17
N ASN A 314 16.58 23.41 18.25
CA ASN A 314 15.68 22.25 18.28
C ASN A 314 14.20 22.69 18.15
N PRO A 315 13.72 22.98 16.92
CA PRO A 315 12.34 23.43 16.71
C PRO A 315 11.31 22.33 16.98
N PRO A 316 10.07 22.70 17.33
CA PRO A 316 8.93 21.79 17.31
C PRO A 316 8.75 21.10 15.95
N ALA A 317 8.38 19.82 15.97
CA ALA A 317 8.09 19.01 14.78
C ALA A 317 7.05 19.66 13.85
N ALA A 318 6.06 20.36 14.42
CA ALA A 318 5.06 21.09 13.64
C ALA A 318 5.67 22.19 12.78
N LEU A 319 6.64 22.95 13.30
CA LEU A 319 7.31 24.02 12.54
C LEU A 319 8.22 23.45 11.45
N LEU A 320 8.88 22.32 11.71
CA LEU A 320 9.67 21.60 10.71
C LEU A 320 8.81 21.09 9.55
N ALA A 321 7.63 20.52 9.86
CA ALA A 321 6.68 20.07 8.85
C ALA A 321 6.13 21.25 8.04
N GLU A 322 5.77 22.36 8.68
CA GLU A 322 5.32 23.59 8.01
C GLU A 322 6.40 24.18 7.09
N ALA A 323 7.67 24.16 7.51
CA ALA A 323 8.79 24.59 6.68
C ALA A 323 8.94 23.71 5.43
N GLY A 324 8.82 22.38 5.58
CA GLY A 324 8.82 21.44 4.46
C GLY A 324 7.66 21.67 3.49
N GLU A 325 6.45 21.91 4.01
CA GLU A 325 5.27 22.25 3.20
C GLU A 325 5.44 23.57 2.43
N ALA A 326 6.08 24.56 3.06
CA ALA A 326 6.38 25.83 2.41
C ALA A 326 7.36 25.66 1.24
N VAL A 327 8.37 24.78 1.37
CA VAL A 327 9.26 24.38 0.27
C VAL A 327 8.50 23.66 -0.84
N ALA A 328 7.65 22.69 -0.49
CA ALA A 328 6.80 22.02 -1.48
C ALA A 328 5.95 23.00 -2.30
N ALA A 329 5.43 24.06 -1.66
CA ALA A 329 4.68 25.11 -2.33
C ALA A 329 5.54 25.98 -3.28
N VAL A 330 6.86 26.10 -3.06
CA VAL A 330 7.78 26.76 -4.01
C VAL A 330 7.82 25.98 -5.32
N PHE A 331 8.04 24.67 -5.25
CA PHE A 331 8.10 23.80 -6.43
C PHE A 331 6.77 23.76 -7.18
N ASP A 332 5.64 23.65 -6.45
CA ASP A 332 4.31 23.70 -7.06
C ASP A 332 4.08 25.04 -7.82
N ARG A 333 4.49 26.18 -7.25
CA ARG A 333 4.39 27.51 -7.92
C ARG A 333 5.29 27.63 -9.14
N ALA A 334 6.45 26.98 -9.12
CA ALA A 334 7.38 26.93 -10.24
C ALA A 334 6.89 26.00 -11.39
N GLY A 335 5.76 25.31 -11.21
CA GLY A 335 5.17 24.45 -12.22
C GLY A 335 5.66 23.01 -12.20
N TYR A 336 6.46 22.63 -11.19
CA TYR A 336 6.81 21.24 -10.96
C TYR A 336 5.58 20.48 -10.49
N ARG A 337 5.49 19.20 -10.86
CA ARG A 337 4.40 18.34 -10.42
C ARG A 337 4.85 17.49 -9.24
N LYS A 338 4.07 17.49 -8.17
CA LYS A 338 4.21 16.56 -7.05
C LYS A 338 3.97 15.13 -7.50
N MET A 339 4.97 14.27 -7.30
CA MET A 339 4.97 12.86 -7.71
C MET A 339 4.63 11.91 -6.57
N ALA A 340 5.14 12.22 -5.37
CA ALA A 340 4.88 11.49 -4.13
C ALA A 340 5.07 12.42 -2.94
N SER A 341 4.39 12.14 -1.84
CA SER A 341 4.58 12.87 -0.58
C SER A 341 4.22 12.01 0.63
N VAL A 342 4.91 12.21 1.74
CA VAL A 342 4.64 11.61 3.04
C VAL A 342 4.51 12.72 4.08
N ARG A 343 3.58 12.56 5.01
CA ARG A 343 3.42 13.46 6.16
C ARG A 343 2.95 12.64 7.36
N SER A 344 3.71 12.61 8.45
CA SER A 344 3.42 11.76 9.61
C SER A 344 2.58 12.49 10.66
N PRO A 345 1.28 12.17 10.82
CA PRO A 345 0.42 12.85 11.81
C PRO A 345 0.69 12.39 13.25
N SER A 346 1.30 11.22 13.43
CA SER A 346 1.61 10.59 14.71
C SER A 346 2.74 11.31 15.46
N LEU A 347 3.78 11.75 14.75
CA LEU A 347 4.92 12.49 15.30
C LEU A 347 4.54 13.92 15.73
N LEU A 348 3.63 14.56 15.00
CA LEU A 348 3.13 15.90 15.33
C LEU A 348 2.43 15.97 16.69
N LYS A 349 1.91 14.84 17.20
CA LYS A 349 1.21 14.75 18.49
C LYS A 349 2.11 14.45 19.68
N LYS A 350 3.37 14.04 19.47
CA LYS A 350 4.29 13.66 20.56
C LYS A 350 4.92 14.85 21.28
N LYS A 351 4.95 16.04 20.66
CA LYS A 351 5.51 17.28 21.23
C LYS A 351 4.39 18.18 21.80
N VAL A 352 3.98 17.93 23.05
CA VAL A 352 3.23 18.90 23.89
C VAL A 352 4.03 19.22 25.14
#